data_AF-A0A3A9VBH4-F1
#
_entry.id   AF-A0A3A9VBH4-F1
#
_cell.length_a   1.000
_cell.length_b   1.000
_cell.length_c   1.000
_cell.angle_alpha   90.00
_cell.angle_beta   90.00
_cell.angle_gamma   90.00
#
_symmetry.space_group_name_H-M   'P 1'
#
loop_
_entity.id
_entity.type
_entity.pdbx_description
1 polymer ?
#
loop_
_entity_poly.entity_id
_entity_poly.type
_entity_poly.pdbx_seq_one_letter_code
_entity_poly.pdbx_strand_id
1 'polypeptide(L)'
;MSQVSIQSAFNEVGLKNSVSQSIEHVKKLYLSDSIPWVIGYSGGKDSTATLQLVWYALQELVKEGKADKKVHVISTDTLVENPVVSSWVNKSLEKMKAAAEEQNLPIVPHKLVPEVKNRFWYNLIGKGYPAPRAKFRWCTDRLKISPSNSFIQNLADKNGEAILVLGTRKAESSARAASMDRFESSETNTRKALGLTENGSLDRVWVYTPIGHWTNDDVWIYLNSIKNPWDFPNHDLMGMYQGATEGGECPLVVDKSTQSCGDSRFGCYVCTMVSEDKSMNAMIANDDEKEWMMPLVMLRNEIEVNDASHDKKLEKLRRDKGNRDFRRMNGTLTVHVTKHGADLVPGPYVQSFREHMLRKVLEAQVAVQQMAPAEVNDLELISIEELEGIREVWLNDKHEAEDSLPLIYEQVIGKAYPGKRRAHHPIINKSVLDKLKAHCAEQGDEDGLLYQQMRAVLNVSNKYRNQLRRAKLKDELNDVLDKGAFDNLFEAKKFALERERHRRQIELEHIQIKITNSQAESAHSDAVKELQQQQESLEESIAIITKSLKEDGYSSLLIESVENV
;
A
#
# COMPACT_ATOMS: atom_id res chain seq x y z
N MET A 1 -18.68 -25.21 14.83
CA MET A 1 -17.50 -24.32 14.94
C MET A 1 -16.70 -24.78 16.14
N SER A 2 -15.67 -25.60 15.94
CA SER A 2 -14.75 -25.96 17.02
C SER A 2 -13.92 -24.73 17.37
N GLN A 3 -14.07 -24.21 18.59
CA GLN A 3 -13.09 -23.30 19.16
C GLN A 3 -11.78 -24.08 19.25
N VAL A 4 -10.83 -23.79 18.35
CA VAL A 4 -9.46 -24.29 18.49
C VAL A 4 -8.90 -23.64 19.74
N SER A 5 -8.86 -24.36 20.86
CA SER A 5 -8.17 -23.90 22.05
C SER A 5 -6.68 -23.94 21.75
N ILE A 6 -6.10 -22.82 21.36
CA ILE A 6 -4.65 -22.73 21.14
C ILE A 6 -4.02 -22.78 22.52
N GLN A 7 -3.38 -23.91 22.84
CA GLN A 7 -2.64 -24.09 24.07
C GLN A 7 -1.24 -23.47 23.90
N SER A 8 -0.66 -22.96 25.00
CA SER A 8 0.71 -22.41 24.99
C SER A 8 1.70 -23.49 24.56
N ALA A 9 2.66 -23.10 23.72
CA ALA A 9 3.75 -23.97 23.25
C ALA A 9 4.71 -24.40 24.37
N PHE A 10 4.56 -23.85 25.59
CA PHE A 10 5.42 -24.12 26.73
C PHE A 10 4.75 -24.98 27.81
N ASN A 11 3.45 -25.29 27.70
CA ASN A 11 2.71 -26.00 28.74
C ASN A 11 3.20 -27.44 28.96
N GLU A 12 3.56 -28.16 27.91
CA GLU A 12 3.90 -29.59 28.01
C GLU A 12 5.34 -29.85 28.47
N VAL A 13 6.30 -29.08 27.95
CA VAL A 13 7.74 -29.34 28.15
C VAL A 13 8.49 -28.19 28.82
N GLY A 14 7.84 -27.04 29.03
CA GLY A 14 8.42 -25.83 29.60
C GLY A 14 9.21 -24.99 28.59
N LEU A 15 9.32 -23.68 28.85
CA LEU A 15 9.97 -22.69 27.98
C LEU A 15 11.37 -23.13 27.52
N LYS A 16 12.24 -23.53 28.46
CA LYS A 16 13.63 -23.89 28.16
C LYS A 16 13.73 -25.04 27.16
N ASN A 17 12.95 -26.09 27.37
CA ASN A 17 12.98 -27.27 26.50
C ASN A 17 12.34 -26.98 25.14
N SER A 18 11.22 -26.23 25.08
CA SER A 18 10.61 -25.83 23.82
C SER A 18 11.57 -25.01 22.96
N VAL A 19 12.27 -24.05 23.58
CA VAL A 19 13.29 -23.23 22.89
C VAL A 19 14.46 -24.09 22.41
N SER A 20 15.00 -24.98 23.25
CA SER A 20 16.06 -25.90 22.83
C SER A 20 15.62 -26.81 21.68
N GLN A 21 14.39 -27.32 21.68
CA GLN A 21 13.84 -28.10 20.57
C GLN A 21 13.75 -27.28 19.28
N SER A 22 13.30 -26.02 19.35
CA SER A 22 13.28 -25.12 18.20
C SER A 22 14.69 -24.84 17.67
N ILE A 23 15.67 -24.58 18.54
CA ILE A 23 17.08 -24.36 18.16
C ILE A 23 17.66 -25.62 17.49
N GLU A 24 17.44 -26.80 18.07
CA GLU A 24 17.92 -28.07 17.48
C GLU A 24 17.27 -28.36 16.13
N HIS A 25 15.98 -28.03 15.96
CA HIS A 25 15.33 -28.15 14.65
C HIS A 25 15.94 -27.20 13.62
N VAL A 26 16.22 -25.95 14.00
CA VAL A 26 16.91 -24.98 13.13
C VAL A 26 18.28 -25.51 12.74
N LYS A 27 19.07 -26.04 13.68
CA LYS A 27 20.40 -26.62 13.40
C LYS A 27 20.31 -27.78 12.42
N LYS A 28 19.37 -28.72 12.65
CA LYS A 28 19.14 -29.87 11.77
C LYS A 28 18.81 -29.43 10.34
N LEU A 29 17.92 -28.45 10.19
CA LEU A 29 17.52 -27.93 8.88
C LEU A 29 18.64 -27.12 8.22
N TYR A 30 19.41 -26.36 8.99
CA TYR A 30 20.54 -25.61 8.45
C TYR A 30 21.63 -26.55 7.90
N LEU A 31 21.86 -27.69 8.55
CA LEU A 31 22.87 -28.67 8.11
C LEU A 31 22.37 -29.64 7.02
N SER A 32 21.08 -29.66 6.68
CA SER A 32 20.54 -30.65 5.73
C SER A 32 20.91 -30.38 4.26
N ASP A 33 21.30 -29.16 3.94
CA ASP A 33 21.57 -28.70 2.58
C ASP A 33 22.49 -27.47 2.54
N SER A 34 22.78 -26.97 1.34
CA SER A 34 23.54 -25.73 1.08
C SER A 34 22.66 -24.56 0.62
N ILE A 35 21.34 -24.67 0.72
CA ILE A 35 20.38 -23.68 0.18
C ILE A 35 20.40 -22.43 1.04
N PRO A 36 20.54 -21.22 0.45
CA PRO A 36 20.63 -19.99 1.23
C PRO A 36 19.32 -19.68 1.98
N TRP A 37 19.45 -19.10 3.17
CA TRP A 37 18.32 -18.71 4.00
C TRP A 37 18.05 -17.22 3.89
N VAL A 38 16.77 -16.86 3.84
CA VAL A 38 16.28 -15.49 3.90
C VAL A 38 15.33 -15.38 5.07
N ILE A 39 15.62 -14.51 6.04
CA ILE A 39 14.77 -14.26 7.20
C ILE A 39 14.03 -12.94 6.98
N GLY A 40 12.70 -13.00 6.96
CA GLY A 40 11.87 -11.80 6.93
C GLY A 40 11.85 -11.10 8.29
N TYR A 41 12.48 -9.93 8.39
CA TYR A 41 12.57 -9.14 9.62
C TYR A 41 11.80 -7.83 9.53
N SER A 42 10.83 -7.64 10.42
CA SER A 42 9.96 -6.45 10.46
C SER A 42 10.20 -5.54 11.67
N GLY A 43 11.12 -5.90 12.58
CA GLY A 43 11.30 -5.19 13.85
C GLY A 43 10.21 -5.44 14.90
N GLY A 44 9.18 -6.21 14.58
CA GLY A 44 8.14 -6.61 15.52
C GLY A 44 8.54 -7.79 16.41
N LYS A 45 7.68 -8.14 17.37
CA LYS A 45 7.92 -9.24 18.32
C LYS A 45 8.14 -10.59 17.63
N ASP A 46 7.30 -10.95 16.65
CA ASP A 46 7.29 -12.28 16.04
C ASP A 46 8.53 -12.53 15.17
N SER A 47 8.92 -11.52 14.38
CA SER A 47 10.13 -11.57 13.56
C SER A 47 11.41 -11.46 14.39
N THR A 48 11.39 -10.72 15.51
CA THR A 48 12.50 -10.68 16.48
C THR A 48 12.69 -12.05 17.13
N ALA A 49 11.63 -12.69 17.63
CA ALA A 49 11.73 -14.02 18.23
C ALA A 49 12.24 -15.08 17.25
N THR A 50 11.73 -15.04 16.01
CA THR A 50 12.17 -15.91 14.92
C THR A 50 13.66 -15.75 14.64
N LEU A 51 14.15 -14.52 14.51
CA LEU A 51 15.56 -14.27 14.26
C LEU A 51 16.43 -14.66 15.46
N GLN A 52 15.99 -14.42 16.70
CA GLN A 52 16.73 -14.84 17.90
C GLN A 52 16.94 -16.36 17.94
N LEU A 53 15.90 -17.15 17.63
CA LEU A 53 16.03 -18.62 17.56
C LEU A 53 17.06 -19.05 16.53
N VAL A 54 17.04 -18.46 15.33
CA VAL A 54 18.03 -18.78 14.28
C VAL A 54 19.42 -18.31 14.66
N TRP A 55 19.55 -17.14 15.29
CA TRP A 55 20.82 -16.58 15.74
C TRP A 55 21.50 -17.49 16.77
N TYR A 56 20.76 -17.97 17.77
CA TYR A 56 21.29 -18.89 18.77
C TYR A 56 21.73 -20.24 18.17
N ALA A 57 20.94 -20.79 17.25
CA ALA A 57 21.33 -21.98 16.51
C ALA A 57 22.67 -21.78 15.77
N LEU A 58 22.85 -20.63 15.11
CA LEU A 58 24.10 -20.31 14.42
C LEU A 58 25.27 -20.07 15.37
N GLN A 59 25.06 -19.44 16.52
CA GLN A 59 26.10 -19.30 17.55
C GLN A 59 26.63 -20.65 18.04
N GLU A 60 25.75 -21.65 18.20
CA GLU A 60 26.17 -23.01 18.55
C GLU A 60 26.93 -23.66 17.39
N LEU A 61 26.42 -23.54 16.16
CA LEU A 61 27.07 -24.12 14.98
C LEU A 61 28.43 -23.50 14.65
N VAL A 62 28.64 -22.20 14.91
CA VAL A 62 29.96 -21.56 14.78
C VAL A 62 30.96 -22.19 15.74
N LYS A 63 30.56 -22.44 16.99
CA LYS A 63 31.43 -23.13 17.98
C LYS A 63 31.77 -24.56 17.55
N GLU A 64 30.86 -25.21 16.83
CA GLU A 64 31.08 -26.53 16.23
C GLU A 64 31.86 -26.49 14.90
N GLY A 65 32.12 -25.30 14.33
CA GLY A 65 32.78 -25.14 13.03
C GLY A 65 31.93 -25.60 11.84
N LYS A 66 30.59 -25.51 11.93
CA LYS A 66 29.65 -26.00 10.90
C LYS A 66 28.75 -24.90 10.31
N ALA A 67 29.05 -23.62 10.57
CA ALA A 67 28.23 -22.48 10.19
C ALA A 67 28.74 -21.79 8.91
N ASP A 68 28.75 -22.51 7.79
CA ASP A 68 29.37 -22.02 6.53
C ASP A 68 28.37 -21.33 5.57
N LYS A 69 27.08 -21.56 5.76
CA LYS A 69 26.01 -21.07 4.90
C LYS A 69 25.53 -19.67 5.31
N LYS A 70 25.49 -18.77 4.33
CA LYS A 70 25.00 -17.40 4.52
C LYS A 70 23.50 -17.36 4.83
N VAL A 71 23.15 -16.52 5.79
CA VAL A 71 21.77 -16.23 6.20
C VAL A 71 21.51 -14.75 5.98
N HIS A 72 20.60 -14.44 5.06
CA HIS A 72 20.23 -13.08 4.70
C HIS A 72 19.05 -12.62 5.54
N VAL A 73 19.22 -11.57 6.35
CA VAL A 73 18.10 -10.96 7.08
C VAL A 73 17.61 -9.79 6.22
N ILE A 74 16.36 -9.84 5.75
CA ILE A 74 15.81 -8.77 4.92
C ILE A 74 14.75 -7.99 5.70
N SER A 75 14.82 -6.66 5.62
CA SER A 75 13.79 -5.78 6.14
C SER A 75 13.40 -4.77 5.07
N THR A 76 12.10 -4.65 4.80
CA THR A 76 11.59 -3.74 3.77
C THR A 76 11.07 -2.46 4.42
N ASP A 77 11.79 -1.37 4.19
CA ASP A 77 11.38 -0.03 4.57
C ASP A 77 10.52 0.57 3.45
N THR A 78 9.25 0.83 3.75
CA THR A 78 8.31 1.40 2.76
C THR A 78 8.49 2.90 2.56
N LEU A 79 9.37 3.54 3.34
CA LEU A 79 9.60 4.99 3.40
C LEU A 79 8.40 5.80 3.90
N VAL A 80 7.34 5.10 4.32
CA VAL A 80 6.14 5.70 4.93
C VAL A 80 5.71 4.97 6.21
N GLU A 81 6.59 4.14 6.79
CA GLU A 81 6.38 3.55 8.11
C GLU A 81 6.36 4.64 9.19
N ASN A 82 5.73 4.35 10.33
CA ASN A 82 5.85 5.20 11.52
C ASN A 82 7.35 5.50 11.83
N PRO A 83 7.77 6.77 11.96
CA PRO A 83 9.19 7.10 12.12
C PRO A 83 9.87 6.52 13.36
N VAL A 84 9.12 6.32 14.46
CA VAL A 84 9.64 5.65 15.66
C VAL A 84 10.01 4.20 15.34
N VAL A 85 9.14 3.53 14.58
CA VAL A 85 9.30 2.12 14.19
C VAL A 85 10.39 1.98 13.12
N SER A 86 10.48 2.88 12.16
CA SER A 86 11.55 2.85 11.16
C SER A 86 12.93 3.09 11.80
N SER A 87 13.03 4.03 12.75
CA SER A 87 14.25 4.26 13.54
C SER A 87 14.62 3.02 14.35
N TRP A 88 13.65 2.37 15.02
CA TRP A 88 13.84 1.11 15.73
C TRP A 88 14.41 0.01 14.82
N VAL A 89 13.81 -0.21 13.65
CA VAL A 89 14.27 -1.22 12.68
C VAL A 89 15.69 -0.91 12.20
N ASN A 90 15.99 0.36 11.84
CA ASN A 90 17.31 0.77 11.37
C ASN A 90 18.39 0.50 12.43
N LYS A 91 18.17 0.93 13.68
CA LYS A 91 19.08 0.67 14.81
C LYS A 91 19.28 -0.83 15.04
N SER A 92 18.22 -1.62 14.94
CA SER A 92 18.31 -3.08 15.06
C SER A 92 19.19 -3.70 13.98
N LEU A 93 19.04 -3.28 12.71
CA LEU A 93 19.86 -3.77 11.60
C LEU A 93 21.35 -3.41 11.77
N GLU A 94 21.66 -2.20 12.26
CA GLU A 94 23.03 -1.78 12.57
C GLU A 94 23.65 -2.63 13.69
N LYS A 95 22.88 -2.85 14.76
CA LYS A 95 23.28 -3.73 15.88
C LYS A 95 23.49 -5.17 15.44
N MET A 96 22.60 -5.70 14.60
CA MET A 96 22.76 -7.02 13.99
C MET A 96 24.05 -7.09 13.16
N LYS A 97 24.34 -6.08 12.35
CA LYS A 97 25.56 -6.08 11.55
C LYS A 97 26.82 -6.14 12.43
N ALA A 98 26.89 -5.27 13.45
CA ALA A 98 28.01 -5.24 14.38
C ALA A 98 28.15 -6.57 15.16
N ALA A 99 27.05 -7.11 15.67
CA ALA A 99 27.05 -8.36 16.43
C ALA A 99 27.41 -9.58 15.56
N ALA A 100 26.95 -9.62 14.30
CA ALA A 100 27.29 -10.70 13.38
C ALA A 100 28.81 -10.70 13.06
N GLU A 101 29.41 -9.52 12.88
CA GLU A 101 30.85 -9.36 12.68
C GLU A 101 31.64 -9.76 13.94
N GLU A 102 31.25 -9.26 15.11
CA GLU A 102 31.90 -9.59 16.40
C GLU A 102 31.86 -11.09 16.72
N GLN A 103 30.73 -11.74 16.44
CA GLN A 103 30.50 -13.15 16.76
C GLN A 103 30.90 -14.10 15.62
N ASN A 104 31.46 -13.57 14.52
CA ASN A 104 31.81 -14.33 13.31
C ASN A 104 30.65 -15.18 12.76
N LEU A 105 29.44 -14.63 12.76
CA LEU A 105 28.24 -15.32 12.26
C LEU A 105 28.04 -15.05 10.76
N PRO A 106 27.57 -16.03 9.98
CA PRO A 106 27.31 -15.87 8.55
C PRO A 106 25.98 -15.13 8.27
N ILE A 107 25.64 -14.13 9.09
CA ILE A 107 24.39 -13.37 9.01
C ILE A 107 24.65 -12.04 8.30
N VAL A 108 23.84 -11.73 7.28
CA VAL A 108 23.96 -10.50 6.50
C VAL A 108 22.61 -9.75 6.50
N PRO A 109 22.48 -8.68 7.28
CA PRO A 109 21.31 -7.80 7.25
C PRO A 109 21.25 -6.94 5.99
N HIS A 110 20.06 -6.82 5.41
CA HIS A 110 19.75 -6.02 4.22
C HIS A 110 18.53 -5.14 4.47
N LYS A 111 18.69 -3.83 4.27
CA LYS A 111 17.57 -2.89 4.18
C LYS A 111 17.15 -2.77 2.73
N LEU A 112 15.92 -3.21 2.43
CA LEU A 112 15.30 -3.11 1.13
C LEU A 112 14.40 -1.88 1.09
N VAL A 113 14.40 -1.16 -0.03
CA VAL A 113 13.51 -0.01 -0.27
C VAL A 113 12.82 -0.19 -1.62
N PRO A 114 11.59 0.32 -1.78
CA PRO A 114 10.91 0.31 -3.07
C PRO A 114 11.62 1.23 -4.07
N GLU A 115 11.67 0.79 -5.32
CA GLU A 115 12.04 1.62 -6.46
C GLU A 115 11.22 2.90 -6.49
N VAL A 116 11.80 4.01 -6.96
CA VAL A 116 11.16 5.34 -6.99
C VAL A 116 9.75 5.29 -7.57
N LYS A 117 9.56 4.62 -8.70
CA LYS A 117 8.25 4.49 -9.38
C LYS A 117 7.17 3.77 -8.56
N ASN A 118 7.58 3.03 -7.54
CA ASN A 118 6.74 2.25 -6.64
C ASN A 118 6.50 2.95 -5.29
N ARG A 119 7.26 4.00 -4.96
CA ARG A 119 7.12 4.77 -3.71
C ARG A 119 5.75 5.43 -3.59
N PHE A 120 5.35 5.71 -2.35
CA PHE A 120 4.00 6.17 -2.04
C PHE A 120 3.69 7.52 -2.66
N TRP A 121 4.56 8.52 -2.47
CA TRP A 121 4.36 9.87 -2.98
C TRP A 121 4.55 9.94 -4.50
N TYR A 122 5.44 9.14 -5.09
CA TYR A 122 5.51 9.00 -6.54
C TYR A 122 4.17 8.56 -7.14
N ASN A 123 3.49 7.58 -6.53
CA ASN A 123 2.21 7.11 -7.06
C ASN A 123 1.06 8.07 -6.74
N LEU A 124 0.99 8.62 -5.53
CA LEU A 124 -0.09 9.53 -5.14
C LEU A 124 0.08 10.93 -5.74
N ILE A 125 1.23 11.57 -5.56
CA ILE A 125 1.54 12.94 -6.00
C ILE A 125 2.05 12.95 -7.44
N GLY A 126 2.88 12.00 -7.87
CA GLY A 126 3.35 11.95 -9.26
C GLY A 126 2.24 11.53 -10.23
N LYS A 127 1.79 10.28 -10.10
CA LYS A 127 0.78 9.69 -11.00
C LYS A 127 -0.65 10.16 -10.73
N GLY A 128 -0.95 10.61 -9.50
CA GLY A 128 -2.29 10.96 -9.07
C GLY A 128 -3.12 9.76 -8.60
N TYR A 129 -2.51 8.66 -8.16
CA TYR A 129 -3.29 7.51 -7.68
C TYR A 129 -4.10 7.91 -6.44
N PRO A 130 -5.39 7.50 -6.36
CA PRO A 130 -6.16 7.70 -5.14
C PRO A 130 -5.50 6.95 -3.98
N ALA A 131 -5.65 7.48 -2.77
CA ALA A 131 -5.16 6.81 -1.56
C ALA A 131 -5.66 5.36 -1.48
N PRO A 132 -4.84 4.40 -0.99
CA PRO A 132 -5.20 2.99 -0.96
C PRO A 132 -6.52 2.73 -0.22
N ARG A 133 -7.38 1.88 -0.80
CA ARG A 133 -8.65 1.44 -0.19
C ARG A 133 -8.80 -0.06 -0.28
N ALA A 134 -9.77 -0.64 0.42
CA ALA A 134 -10.02 -2.08 0.42
C ALA A 134 -10.11 -2.71 -0.99
N LYS A 135 -10.79 -2.06 -1.93
CA LYS A 135 -10.91 -2.52 -3.33
C LYS A 135 -9.78 -2.07 -4.25
N PHE A 136 -8.88 -1.19 -3.79
CA PHE A 136 -7.79 -0.63 -4.59
C PHE A 136 -6.54 -0.44 -3.72
N ARG A 137 -6.03 -1.55 -3.17
CA ARG A 137 -4.89 -1.58 -2.26
C ARG A 137 -3.59 -1.80 -3.04
N TRP A 138 -3.09 -0.75 -3.68
CA TRP A 138 -1.86 -0.80 -4.48
C TRP A 138 -0.57 -0.73 -3.65
N CYS A 139 -0.64 -0.25 -2.40
CA CYS A 139 0.55 0.02 -1.59
C CYS A 139 1.29 -1.25 -1.13
N THR A 140 0.58 -2.31 -0.70
CA THR A 140 1.22 -3.52 -0.17
C THR A 140 2.10 -4.21 -1.21
N ASP A 141 1.57 -4.39 -2.41
CA ASP A 141 2.28 -5.04 -3.51
C ASP A 141 3.55 -4.27 -3.87
N ARG A 142 3.43 -2.96 -4.09
CA ARG A 142 4.53 -2.10 -4.55
C ARG A 142 5.58 -1.82 -3.48
N LEU A 143 5.14 -1.51 -2.26
CA LEU A 143 6.02 -1.03 -1.20
C LEU A 143 6.62 -2.16 -0.37
N LYS A 144 5.89 -3.27 -0.14
CA LYS A 144 6.33 -4.37 0.74
C LYS A 144 6.69 -5.63 -0.02
N ILE A 145 5.80 -6.11 -0.90
CA ILE A 145 5.96 -7.42 -1.54
C ILE A 145 7.03 -7.38 -2.64
N SER A 146 6.96 -6.41 -3.56
CA SER A 146 7.85 -6.33 -4.72
C SER A 146 9.34 -6.25 -4.34
N PRO A 147 9.79 -5.40 -3.38
CA PRO A 147 11.20 -5.35 -3.02
C PRO A 147 11.72 -6.66 -2.43
N SER A 148 10.93 -7.30 -1.56
CA SER A 148 11.28 -8.59 -0.96
C SER A 148 11.30 -9.72 -2.00
N ASN A 149 10.26 -9.80 -2.83
CA ASN A 149 10.17 -10.83 -3.87
C ASN A 149 11.30 -10.70 -4.89
N SER A 150 11.63 -9.49 -5.32
CA SER A 150 12.77 -9.27 -6.21
C SER A 150 14.09 -9.73 -5.59
N PHE A 151 14.32 -9.48 -4.29
CA PHE A 151 15.52 -9.97 -3.60
C PHE A 151 15.54 -11.51 -3.52
N ILE A 152 14.44 -12.12 -3.06
CA ILE A 152 14.34 -13.57 -2.85
C ILE A 152 14.45 -14.31 -4.18
N GLN A 153 13.77 -13.83 -5.23
CA GLN A 153 13.82 -14.45 -6.55
C GLN A 153 15.22 -14.39 -7.14
N ASN A 154 15.90 -13.24 -7.06
CA ASN A 154 17.29 -13.12 -7.53
C ASN A 154 18.25 -14.06 -6.79
N LEU A 155 17.99 -14.36 -5.52
CA LEU A 155 18.78 -15.31 -4.75
C LEU A 155 18.48 -16.76 -5.16
N ALA A 156 17.20 -17.11 -5.28
CA ALA A 156 16.77 -18.43 -5.73
C ALA A 156 17.27 -18.73 -7.16
N ASP A 157 17.23 -17.75 -8.07
CA ASP A 157 17.71 -17.91 -9.45
C ASP A 157 19.23 -18.17 -9.52
N LYS A 158 20.01 -17.57 -8.60
CA LYS A 158 21.47 -17.77 -8.53
C LYS A 158 21.86 -19.07 -7.84
N ASN A 159 21.08 -19.53 -6.88
CA ASN A 159 21.42 -20.65 -6.00
C ASN A 159 20.58 -21.92 -6.27
N GLY A 160 19.64 -21.87 -7.22
CA GLY A 160 18.69 -22.94 -7.53
C GLY A 160 17.43 -22.88 -6.68
N GLU A 161 17.58 -22.74 -5.36
CA GLU A 161 16.48 -22.65 -4.40
C GLU A 161 16.79 -21.62 -3.29
N ALA A 162 15.79 -21.25 -2.49
CA ALA A 162 15.97 -20.47 -1.26
C ALA A 162 15.01 -20.94 -0.15
N ILE A 163 15.43 -20.80 1.12
CA ILE A 163 14.55 -21.03 2.29
C ILE A 163 14.17 -19.69 2.90
N LEU A 164 12.88 -19.35 2.88
CA LEU A 164 12.30 -18.16 3.49
C LEU A 164 11.80 -18.48 4.90
N VAL A 165 12.44 -17.90 5.91
CA VAL A 165 12.05 -18.04 7.31
C VAL A 165 11.12 -16.89 7.72
N LEU A 166 9.93 -17.21 8.22
CA LEU A 166 8.90 -16.24 8.59
C LEU A 166 8.39 -16.47 10.02
N GLY A 167 8.11 -15.37 10.72
CA GLY A 167 7.48 -15.38 12.05
C GLY A 167 5.96 -15.48 12.03
N THR A 168 5.34 -16.08 11.00
CA THR A 168 3.88 -16.24 10.93
C THR A 168 3.39 -17.32 11.88
N ARG A 169 2.23 -17.10 12.52
CA ARG A 169 1.67 -18.00 13.54
C ARG A 169 0.21 -18.36 13.26
N LYS A 170 -0.19 -19.59 13.57
CA LYS A 170 -1.59 -20.03 13.47
C LYS A 170 -2.50 -19.25 14.44
N ALA A 171 -1.95 -18.84 15.58
CA ALA A 171 -2.66 -18.05 16.58
C ALA A 171 -2.92 -16.59 16.20
N GLU A 172 -2.44 -16.11 15.03
CA GLU A 172 -2.63 -14.72 14.62
C GLU A 172 -4.04 -14.46 14.05
N SER A 173 -4.62 -15.40 13.32
CA SER A 173 -6.03 -15.36 12.90
C SER A 173 -6.51 -16.70 12.33
N SER A 174 -7.82 -16.93 12.33
CA SER A 174 -8.44 -18.12 11.71
C SER A 174 -8.09 -18.25 10.22
N ALA A 175 -8.06 -17.14 9.49
CA ALA A 175 -7.67 -17.11 8.08
C ALA A 175 -6.21 -17.50 7.88
N ARG A 176 -5.29 -17.08 8.78
CA ARG A 176 -3.88 -17.48 8.72
C ARG A 176 -3.70 -18.95 9.07
N ALA A 177 -4.39 -19.44 10.10
CA ALA A 177 -4.37 -20.86 10.45
C ALA A 177 -4.79 -21.73 9.25
N ALA A 178 -5.94 -21.43 8.64
CA ALA A 178 -6.43 -22.16 7.46
C ALA A 178 -5.45 -22.10 6.27
N SER A 179 -4.79 -20.97 6.05
CA SER A 179 -3.77 -20.84 5.00
C SER A 179 -2.54 -21.69 5.30
N MET A 180 -2.03 -21.68 6.54
CA MET A 180 -0.88 -22.49 6.94
C MET A 180 -1.21 -23.98 6.86
N ASP A 181 -2.36 -24.40 7.38
CA ASP A 181 -2.82 -25.79 7.34
C ASP A 181 -2.97 -26.32 5.91
N ARG A 182 -3.37 -25.47 4.96
CA ARG A 182 -3.43 -25.82 3.54
C ARG A 182 -2.05 -26.14 2.96
N PHE A 183 -1.03 -25.34 3.27
CA PHE A 183 0.33 -25.59 2.76
C PHE A 183 1.03 -26.75 3.49
N GLU A 184 0.76 -26.91 4.79
CA GLU A 184 1.24 -28.04 5.59
C GLU A 184 0.61 -29.37 5.16
N SER A 185 -0.65 -29.35 4.71
CA SER A 185 -1.36 -30.54 4.22
C SER A 185 -1.09 -30.88 2.75
N SER A 186 -0.32 -30.06 2.02
CA SER A 186 0.04 -30.30 0.62
C SER A 186 0.71 -31.66 0.42
N GLU A 187 0.12 -32.50 -0.43
CA GLU A 187 0.65 -33.83 -0.78
C GLU A 187 1.85 -33.77 -1.73
N THR A 188 2.00 -32.65 -2.47
CA THR A 188 3.10 -32.44 -3.43
C THR A 188 4.40 -32.01 -2.76
N ASN A 189 4.35 -31.64 -1.48
CA ASN A 189 5.49 -31.12 -0.74
C ASN A 189 6.46 -32.24 -0.33
N THR A 190 7.52 -32.39 -1.11
CA THR A 190 8.59 -33.39 -0.88
C THR A 190 9.43 -33.12 0.37
N ARG A 191 9.35 -31.93 0.98
CA ARG A 191 10.15 -31.51 2.14
C ARG A 191 9.36 -31.36 3.44
N LYS A 192 8.12 -31.86 3.47
CA LYS A 192 7.26 -31.84 4.66
C LYS A 192 7.91 -32.46 5.91
N ALA A 193 8.70 -33.54 5.72
CA ALA A 193 9.42 -34.19 6.82
C ALA A 193 10.51 -33.32 7.48
N LEU A 194 10.96 -32.27 6.79
CA LEU A 194 11.91 -31.28 7.29
C LEU A 194 11.20 -30.05 7.91
N GLY A 195 9.87 -30.05 7.98
CA GLY A 195 9.08 -28.91 8.47
C GLY A 195 9.03 -27.72 7.52
N LEU A 196 9.32 -27.93 6.24
CA LEU A 196 9.22 -26.92 5.19
C LEU A 196 7.87 -26.97 4.48
N THR A 197 7.37 -25.82 4.04
CA THR A 197 6.18 -25.69 3.20
C THR A 197 6.49 -24.99 1.87
N GLU A 198 5.64 -25.20 0.87
CA GLU A 198 5.78 -24.52 -0.43
C GLU A 198 5.38 -23.04 -0.33
N ASN A 199 6.00 -22.18 -1.14
CA ASN A 199 5.56 -20.79 -1.30
C ASN A 199 4.51 -20.68 -2.43
N GLY A 200 3.38 -20.02 -2.16
CA GLY A 200 2.31 -19.86 -3.15
C GLY A 200 2.58 -18.81 -4.25
N SER A 201 3.64 -18.02 -4.17
CA SER A 201 3.91 -16.91 -5.09
C SER A 201 5.30 -16.94 -5.73
N LEU A 202 6.31 -17.50 -5.04
CA LEU A 202 7.69 -17.57 -5.51
C LEU A 202 8.04 -19.02 -5.85
N ASP A 203 8.53 -19.22 -7.05
CA ASP A 203 8.98 -20.54 -7.50
C ASP A 203 10.34 -20.88 -6.86
N ARG A 204 10.55 -22.17 -6.54
CA ARG A 204 11.78 -22.70 -5.90
C ARG A 204 12.12 -22.03 -4.57
N VAL A 205 11.10 -21.56 -3.84
CA VAL A 205 11.23 -21.00 -2.48
C VAL A 205 10.45 -21.86 -1.49
N TRP A 206 11.16 -22.34 -0.46
CA TRP A 206 10.59 -23.09 0.65
C TRP A 206 10.34 -22.16 1.83
N VAL A 207 9.25 -22.35 2.58
CA VAL A 207 8.90 -21.54 3.74
C VAL A 207 9.13 -22.33 5.03
N TYR A 208 9.76 -21.69 6.01
CA TYR A 208 10.00 -22.23 7.34
C TYR A 208 9.45 -21.30 8.42
N THR A 209 8.62 -21.82 9.33
CA THR A 209 7.95 -21.03 10.37
C THR A 209 8.26 -21.59 11.77
N PRO A 210 9.42 -21.26 12.36
CA PRO A 210 9.89 -21.88 13.62
C PRO A 210 8.96 -21.64 14.82
N ILE A 211 8.22 -20.53 14.81
CA ILE A 211 7.28 -20.15 15.88
C ILE A 211 5.81 -20.38 15.49
N GLY A 212 5.54 -21.17 14.44
CA GLY A 212 4.20 -21.30 13.85
C GLY A 212 3.09 -21.71 14.82
N HIS A 213 3.44 -22.46 15.87
CA HIS A 213 2.53 -22.94 16.92
C HIS A 213 2.48 -22.06 18.17
N TRP A 214 3.28 -20.99 18.24
CA TRP A 214 3.35 -20.12 19.42
C TRP A 214 2.12 -19.21 19.52
N THR A 215 1.65 -19.00 20.75
CA THR A 215 0.65 -17.99 21.08
C THR A 215 1.28 -16.59 21.15
N ASN A 216 0.46 -15.57 21.35
CA ASN A 216 0.96 -14.21 21.55
C ASN A 216 1.81 -14.10 22.83
N ASP A 217 1.33 -14.72 23.90
CA ASP A 217 1.99 -14.67 25.21
C ASP A 217 3.29 -15.49 25.20
N ASP A 218 3.32 -16.62 24.48
CA ASP A 218 4.54 -17.41 24.30
C ASP A 218 5.69 -16.57 23.71
N VAL A 219 5.39 -15.75 22.71
CA VAL A 219 6.39 -14.87 22.08
C VAL A 219 6.92 -13.85 23.09
N TRP A 220 6.05 -13.22 23.87
CA TRP A 220 6.47 -12.23 24.86
C TRP A 220 7.21 -12.85 26.05
N ILE A 221 6.75 -14.00 26.54
CA ILE A 221 7.45 -14.78 27.58
C ILE A 221 8.87 -15.09 27.10
N TYR A 222 9.02 -15.57 25.86
CA TYR A 222 10.33 -15.84 25.27
C TYR A 222 11.21 -14.59 25.21
N LEU A 223 10.71 -13.50 24.60
CA LEU A 223 11.48 -12.26 24.43
C LEU A 223 11.89 -11.63 25.77
N ASN A 224 11.06 -11.73 26.80
CA ASN A 224 11.38 -11.18 28.12
C ASN A 224 12.30 -12.10 28.94
N SER A 225 12.29 -13.41 28.66
CA SER A 225 13.09 -14.39 29.40
C SER A 225 14.48 -14.61 28.81
N ILE A 226 14.65 -14.37 27.51
CA ILE A 226 15.89 -14.65 26.78
C ILE A 226 16.47 -13.35 26.23
N LYS A 227 17.76 -13.13 26.51
CA LYS A 227 18.48 -11.92 26.07
C LYS A 227 18.48 -11.84 24.54
N ASN A 228 18.45 -10.63 24.00
CA ASN A 228 18.68 -10.44 22.57
C ASN A 228 20.17 -10.68 22.23
N PRO A 229 20.51 -11.57 21.26
CA PRO A 229 21.90 -11.92 20.96
C PRO A 229 22.67 -10.87 20.14
N TRP A 230 22.01 -9.83 19.61
CA TRP A 230 22.66 -8.67 18.99
C TRP A 230 22.59 -7.40 19.87
N ASP A 231 22.38 -7.57 21.18
CA ASP A 231 22.43 -6.50 22.19
C ASP A 231 21.50 -5.32 21.89
N PHE A 232 20.31 -5.63 21.37
CA PHE A 232 19.22 -4.67 21.19
C PHE A 232 18.05 -5.05 22.11
N PRO A 233 17.79 -4.31 23.20
CA PRO A 233 16.99 -4.85 24.29
C PRO A 233 15.53 -5.14 23.94
N ASN A 234 15.06 -6.34 24.28
CA ASN A 234 13.65 -6.73 24.06
C ASN A 234 12.67 -5.92 24.94
N HIS A 235 13.13 -5.33 26.05
CA HIS A 235 12.29 -4.48 26.89
C HIS A 235 11.92 -3.16 26.20
N ASP A 236 12.81 -2.59 25.39
CA ASP A 236 12.51 -1.39 24.61
C ASP A 236 11.46 -1.69 23.53
N LEU A 237 11.52 -2.89 22.94
CA LEU A 237 10.48 -3.38 22.03
C LEU A 237 9.12 -3.43 22.74
N MET A 238 9.07 -4.00 23.94
CA MET A 238 7.85 -4.03 24.76
C MET A 238 7.36 -2.62 25.07
N GLY A 239 8.25 -1.69 25.45
CA GLY A 239 7.92 -0.29 25.70
C GLY A 239 7.30 0.39 24.49
N MET A 240 7.79 0.10 23.28
CA MET A 240 7.20 0.60 22.03
C MET A 240 5.76 0.08 21.80
N TYR A 241 5.49 -1.20 22.10
CA TYR A 241 4.12 -1.76 22.04
C TYR A 241 3.21 -1.18 23.13
N GLN A 242 3.73 -0.97 24.34
CA GLN A 242 3.00 -0.34 25.45
C GLN A 242 2.59 1.10 25.10
N GLY A 243 3.53 1.93 24.65
CA GLY A 243 3.25 3.30 24.23
C GLY A 243 2.28 3.40 23.07
N ALA A 244 2.17 2.36 22.24
CA ALA A 244 1.23 2.28 21.12
C ALA A 244 -0.13 1.67 21.48
N THR A 245 -0.40 1.42 22.77
CA THR A 245 -1.65 0.88 23.27
C THR A 245 -2.40 1.97 24.03
N GLU A 246 -3.71 2.08 23.80
CA GLU A 246 -4.56 3.07 24.46
C GLU A 246 -4.52 2.88 25.99
N GLY A 247 -4.22 3.94 26.74
CA GLY A 247 -4.08 3.90 28.20
C GLY A 247 -2.71 3.43 28.71
N GLY A 248 -1.76 3.05 27.84
CA GLY A 248 -0.38 2.77 28.20
C GLY A 248 -0.15 1.51 29.05
N GLU A 249 -1.20 0.76 29.39
CA GLU A 249 -1.10 -0.44 30.21
C GLU A 249 -0.93 -1.70 29.35
N CYS A 250 0.03 -2.56 29.73
CA CYS A 250 0.15 -3.92 29.22
C CYS A 250 -0.17 -4.90 30.35
N PRO A 251 -1.42 -5.37 30.47
CA PRO A 251 -1.72 -6.42 31.41
C PRO A 251 -1.20 -7.73 30.80
N LEU A 252 -0.03 -8.19 31.25
CA LEU A 252 0.45 -9.55 31.04
C LEU A 252 -0.42 -10.49 31.91
N VAL A 253 -1.69 -10.64 31.55
CA VAL A 253 -2.62 -11.49 32.30
C VAL A 253 -2.48 -12.92 31.83
N VAL A 254 -2.40 -13.84 32.78
CA VAL A 254 -2.44 -15.30 32.58
C VAL A 254 -3.86 -15.79 32.20
N ASP A 255 -4.83 -14.87 32.11
CA ASP A 255 -6.24 -15.20 31.89
C ASP A 255 -6.71 -14.84 30.47
N LYS A 256 -7.40 -15.79 29.82
CA LYS A 256 -7.75 -15.80 28.39
C LYS A 256 -8.76 -14.73 27.98
N SER A 257 -9.30 -13.99 28.95
CA SER A 257 -10.37 -13.00 28.79
C SER A 257 -9.87 -11.57 28.53
N THR A 258 -8.58 -11.29 28.79
CA THR A 258 -8.00 -9.94 28.67
C THR A 258 -7.06 -9.89 27.46
N GLN A 259 -7.24 -8.92 26.56
CA GLN A 259 -6.36 -8.73 25.40
C GLN A 259 -4.94 -8.34 25.87
N SER A 260 -3.94 -9.19 25.61
CA SER A 260 -2.54 -8.88 25.93
C SER A 260 -1.93 -7.88 24.93
N CYS A 261 -0.87 -7.17 25.33
CA CYS A 261 -0.25 -6.05 24.59
C CYS A 261 0.50 -6.42 23.29
N GLY A 262 -0.04 -7.32 22.48
CA GLY A 262 0.50 -7.72 21.17
C GLY A 262 -0.45 -7.51 19.99
N ASP A 263 -1.64 -6.94 20.20
CA ASP A 263 -2.61 -6.64 19.14
C ASP A 263 -2.41 -5.23 18.52
N SER A 264 -1.66 -4.34 19.19
CA SER A 264 -1.28 -3.06 18.59
C SER A 264 -0.39 -3.31 17.37
N ARG A 265 -0.88 -2.92 16.20
CA ARG A 265 -0.19 -3.09 14.92
C ARG A 265 0.39 -1.76 14.48
N PHE A 266 1.71 -1.72 14.40
CA PHE A 266 2.40 -0.62 13.74
C PHE A 266 2.12 -0.64 12.25
N GLY A 267 1.78 0.51 11.70
CA GLY A 267 1.49 0.70 10.30
C GLY A 267 2.23 1.89 9.71
N CYS A 268 1.97 2.11 8.43
CA CYS A 268 2.41 3.31 7.73
C CYS A 268 1.63 4.53 8.22
N TYR A 269 2.30 5.67 8.46
CA TYR A 269 1.63 6.89 8.93
C TYR A 269 0.60 7.42 7.92
N VAL A 270 0.73 7.04 6.64
CA VAL A 270 -0.21 7.38 5.56
C VAL A 270 -1.37 6.38 5.38
N CYS A 271 -1.53 5.40 6.27
CA CYS A 271 -2.47 4.29 6.05
C CYS A 271 -3.95 4.72 6.14
N THR A 272 -4.66 4.61 5.02
CA THR A 272 -6.11 4.90 4.84
C THR A 272 -6.98 3.64 4.83
N MET A 273 -6.44 2.48 5.26
CA MET A 273 -7.21 1.23 5.36
C MET A 273 -8.06 1.15 6.64
N VAL A 274 -7.76 2.02 7.60
CA VAL A 274 -8.46 2.20 8.87
C VAL A 274 -8.89 3.65 8.95
N SER A 275 -9.93 3.98 9.73
CA SER A 275 -10.40 5.36 9.89
C SER A 275 -9.36 6.25 10.59
N GLU A 276 -8.67 5.69 11.58
CA GLU A 276 -7.70 6.39 12.41
C GLU A 276 -6.49 5.51 12.70
N ASP A 277 -5.31 6.13 12.82
CA ASP A 277 -4.11 5.47 13.29
C ASP A 277 -4.09 5.47 14.82
N LYS A 278 -4.76 4.47 15.41
CA LYS A 278 -4.83 4.31 16.87
C LYS A 278 -3.46 4.17 17.52
N SER A 279 -2.51 3.53 16.82
CA SER A 279 -1.17 3.29 17.33
C SER A 279 -0.39 4.60 17.46
N MET A 280 -0.37 5.40 16.39
CA MET A 280 0.28 6.71 16.40
C MET A 280 -0.43 7.70 17.34
N ASN A 281 -1.77 7.71 17.37
CA ASN A 281 -2.52 8.55 18.30
C ASN A 281 -2.24 8.17 19.77
N ALA A 282 -2.17 6.88 20.09
CA ALA A 282 -1.83 6.41 21.43
C ALA A 282 -0.39 6.78 21.79
N MET A 283 0.57 6.66 20.86
CA MET A 283 1.96 7.08 21.09
C MET A 283 2.05 8.56 21.47
N ILE A 284 1.31 9.42 20.79
CA ILE A 284 1.27 10.86 21.08
C ILE A 284 0.56 11.12 22.43
N ALA A 285 -0.58 10.48 22.67
CA ALA A 285 -1.36 10.69 23.89
C ALA A 285 -0.69 10.17 25.16
N ASN A 286 0.12 9.12 25.04
CA ASN A 286 0.84 8.52 26.17
C ASN A 286 2.18 9.20 26.47
N ASP A 287 2.69 10.04 25.56
CA ASP A 287 4.01 10.65 25.67
C ASP A 287 4.07 11.99 24.92
N ASP A 288 4.02 13.10 25.68
CA ASP A 288 4.05 14.46 25.15
C ASP A 288 5.32 14.74 24.31
N GLU A 289 6.43 14.03 24.54
CA GLU A 289 7.65 14.15 23.72
C GLU A 289 7.44 13.64 22.29
N LYS A 290 6.33 12.95 22.00
CA LYS A 290 5.96 12.46 20.66
C LYS A 290 5.00 13.38 19.91
N GLU A 291 4.65 14.56 20.44
CA GLU A 291 3.80 15.54 19.76
C GLU A 291 4.30 15.95 18.36
N TRP A 292 5.61 15.87 18.11
CA TRP A 292 6.22 16.10 16.79
C TRP A 292 5.68 15.17 15.69
N MET A 293 5.00 14.07 16.03
CA MET A 293 4.35 13.18 15.07
C MET A 293 2.99 13.72 14.57
N MET A 294 2.41 14.74 15.22
CA MET A 294 1.10 15.29 14.88
C MET A 294 0.98 15.79 13.43
N PRO A 295 2.01 16.44 12.81
CA PRO A 295 1.96 16.79 11.40
C PRO A 295 1.74 15.58 10.47
N LEU A 296 2.20 14.37 10.83
CA LEU A 296 1.99 13.15 10.06
C LEU A 296 0.54 12.66 10.17
N VAL A 297 -0.06 12.76 11.36
CA VAL A 297 -1.50 12.49 11.58
C VAL A 297 -2.34 13.43 10.72
N MET A 298 -2.01 14.73 10.71
CA MET A 298 -2.73 15.72 9.91
C MET A 298 -2.59 15.44 8.41
N LEU A 299 -1.38 15.12 7.94
CA LEU A 299 -1.12 14.77 6.55
C LEU A 299 -1.91 13.55 6.08
N ARG A 300 -2.01 12.52 6.94
CA ARG A 300 -2.87 11.35 6.69
C ARG A 300 -4.34 11.73 6.52
N ASN A 301 -4.84 12.63 7.37
CA ASN A 301 -6.24 13.04 7.38
C ASN A 301 -6.66 13.87 6.15
N GLU A 302 -5.70 14.46 5.41
CA GLU A 302 -5.95 15.12 4.13
C GLU A 302 -6.48 14.13 3.06
N ILE A 303 -5.97 12.89 3.07
CA ILE A 303 -6.28 11.86 2.07
C ILE A 303 -7.24 10.77 2.57
N GLU A 304 -7.56 10.77 3.87
CA GLU A 304 -8.44 9.76 4.45
C GLU A 304 -9.92 10.06 4.20
N VAL A 305 -10.63 9.02 3.74
CA VAL A 305 -12.05 9.11 3.40
C VAL A 305 -12.97 8.28 4.29
N ASN A 306 -12.45 7.34 5.07
CA ASN A 306 -13.28 6.61 6.01
C ASN A 306 -13.53 7.45 7.28
N ASP A 307 -14.69 7.20 7.88
CA ASP A 307 -15.11 7.80 9.14
C ASP A 307 -16.14 6.87 9.78
N ALA A 308 -16.23 6.90 11.10
CA ALA A 308 -17.27 6.18 11.85
C ALA A 308 -18.64 6.86 11.68
N SER A 309 -18.65 8.19 11.53
CA SER A 309 -19.85 8.96 11.22
C SER A 309 -20.16 8.88 9.72
N HIS A 310 -21.38 8.46 9.40
CA HIS A 310 -21.85 8.36 8.02
C HIS A 310 -21.78 9.71 7.29
N ASP A 311 -22.22 10.80 7.92
CA ASP A 311 -22.28 12.11 7.28
C ASP A 311 -20.89 12.69 7.00
N LYS A 312 -19.96 12.55 7.97
CA LYS A 312 -18.56 12.94 7.79
C LYS A 312 -17.89 12.12 6.69
N LYS A 313 -18.20 10.83 6.61
CA LYS A 313 -17.70 9.96 5.53
C LYS A 313 -18.22 10.45 4.17
N LEU A 314 -19.49 10.81 4.07
CA LEU A 314 -20.07 11.32 2.83
C LEU A 314 -19.42 12.64 2.40
N GLU A 315 -19.19 13.56 3.34
CA GLU A 315 -18.47 14.81 3.09
C GLU A 315 -17.05 14.58 2.59
N LYS A 316 -16.29 13.70 3.27
CA LYS A 316 -14.94 13.31 2.85
C LYS A 316 -14.93 12.67 1.45
N LEU A 317 -15.92 11.84 1.14
CA LEU A 317 -16.06 11.25 -0.19
C LEU A 317 -16.38 12.31 -1.26
N ARG A 318 -17.23 13.30 -0.97
CA ARG A 318 -17.50 14.43 -1.87
C ARG A 318 -16.22 15.22 -2.13
N ARG A 319 -15.45 15.54 -1.09
CA ARG A 319 -14.15 16.21 -1.19
C ARG A 319 -13.15 15.41 -2.04
N ASP A 320 -12.99 14.12 -1.76
CA ASP A 320 -12.08 13.25 -2.53
C ASP A 320 -12.48 13.15 -4.00
N LYS A 321 -13.77 12.98 -4.30
CA LYS A 321 -14.24 12.96 -5.70
C LYS A 321 -14.00 14.30 -6.40
N GLY A 322 -14.20 15.43 -5.72
CA GLY A 322 -13.93 16.78 -6.26
C GLY A 322 -12.44 17.02 -6.55
N ASN A 323 -11.54 16.32 -5.85
CA ASN A 323 -10.10 16.40 -6.09
C ASN A 323 -9.61 15.46 -7.21
N ARG A 324 -10.51 14.72 -7.86
CA ARG A 324 -10.16 13.68 -8.85
C ARG A 324 -10.72 14.02 -10.22
N ASP A 325 -9.93 13.74 -11.24
CA ASP A 325 -10.36 13.82 -12.62
C ASP A 325 -11.48 12.79 -12.84
N PHE A 326 -12.53 13.16 -13.56
CA PHE A 326 -13.62 12.25 -13.87
C PHE A 326 -13.23 11.22 -14.94
N ARG A 327 -12.15 11.48 -15.69
CA ARG A 327 -11.57 10.58 -16.69
C ARG A 327 -10.56 9.65 -16.03
N ARG A 328 -10.48 8.41 -16.50
CA ARG A 328 -9.39 7.49 -16.13
C ARG A 328 -8.06 8.00 -16.67
N MET A 329 -6.94 7.42 -16.22
CA MET A 329 -5.60 7.88 -16.60
C MET A 329 -5.33 7.89 -18.11
N ASN A 330 -6.01 7.02 -18.86
CA ASN A 330 -5.99 6.94 -20.32
C ASN A 330 -7.10 7.77 -21.01
N GLY A 331 -7.82 8.63 -20.29
CA GLY A 331 -8.92 9.43 -20.82
C GLY A 331 -10.27 8.72 -20.86
N THR A 332 -10.35 7.41 -20.60
CA THR A 332 -11.62 6.70 -20.75
C THR A 332 -12.62 7.07 -19.65
N LEU A 333 -13.90 7.07 -20.02
CA LEU A 333 -15.01 7.21 -19.09
C LEU A 333 -15.50 5.81 -18.71
N THR A 334 -15.49 5.50 -17.42
CA THR A 334 -16.01 4.22 -16.89
C THR A 334 -17.22 4.51 -16.02
N VAL A 335 -18.35 3.84 -16.30
CA VAL A 335 -19.57 3.99 -15.50
C VAL A 335 -19.61 2.89 -14.45
N HIS A 336 -20.02 3.25 -13.24
CA HIS A 336 -20.36 2.32 -12.17
C HIS A 336 -21.80 2.57 -11.73
N VAL A 337 -22.62 1.54 -11.86
CA VAL A 337 -24.03 1.56 -11.46
C VAL A 337 -24.15 0.92 -10.08
N THR A 338 -24.77 1.65 -9.16
CA THR A 338 -25.11 1.19 -7.82
C THR A 338 -26.61 1.31 -7.62
N LYS A 339 -27.16 0.64 -6.59
CA LYS A 339 -28.54 0.87 -6.14
C LYS A 339 -28.88 2.35 -5.91
N HIS A 340 -27.86 3.16 -5.56
CA HIS A 340 -27.99 4.56 -5.21
C HIS A 340 -27.76 5.51 -6.37
N GLY A 341 -27.46 5.03 -7.58
CA GLY A 341 -27.17 5.89 -8.72
C GLY A 341 -26.09 5.34 -9.66
N ALA A 342 -26.02 5.89 -10.85
CA ALA A 342 -25.03 5.59 -11.87
C ALA A 342 -24.11 6.79 -12.08
N ASP A 343 -22.81 6.57 -11.88
CA ASP A 343 -21.81 7.62 -11.89
C ASP A 343 -20.55 7.23 -12.67
N LEU A 344 -19.79 8.25 -13.09
CA LEU A 344 -18.43 8.04 -13.55
C LEU A 344 -17.54 7.58 -12.40
N VAL A 345 -16.70 6.59 -12.66
CA VAL A 345 -15.62 6.19 -11.74
C VAL A 345 -14.49 7.20 -11.87
N PRO A 346 -14.19 8.00 -10.82
CA PRO A 346 -13.14 9.00 -10.91
C PRO A 346 -11.79 8.33 -11.20
N GLY A 347 -10.93 9.03 -11.92
CA GLY A 347 -9.55 8.66 -12.21
C GLY A 347 -8.56 9.33 -11.26
N PRO A 348 -7.41 9.84 -11.75
CA PRO A 348 -6.35 10.31 -10.89
C PRO A 348 -6.66 11.65 -10.21
N TYR A 349 -5.93 11.99 -9.16
CA TYR A 349 -5.95 13.33 -8.56
C TYR A 349 -5.55 14.41 -9.57
N VAL A 350 -6.31 15.50 -9.57
CA VAL A 350 -6.07 16.67 -10.44
C VAL A 350 -4.78 17.39 -10.05
N GLN A 351 -4.27 18.23 -10.97
CA GLN A 351 -3.01 18.96 -10.77
C GLN A 351 -3.00 19.77 -9.47
N SER A 352 -4.04 20.55 -9.21
CA SER A 352 -4.13 21.42 -8.02
C SER A 352 -4.04 20.62 -6.72
N PHE A 353 -4.70 19.46 -6.64
CA PHE A 353 -4.61 18.61 -5.47
C PHE A 353 -3.23 17.95 -5.33
N ARG A 354 -2.59 17.54 -6.42
CA ARG A 354 -1.22 17.00 -6.39
C ARG A 354 -0.20 18.04 -5.91
N GLU A 355 -0.31 19.28 -6.37
CA GLU A 355 0.50 20.41 -5.91
C GLU A 355 0.24 20.74 -4.43
N HIS A 356 -1.02 20.71 -4.02
CA HIS A 356 -1.41 20.88 -2.62
C HIS A 356 -0.81 19.79 -1.72
N MET A 357 -0.94 18.52 -2.12
CA MET A 357 -0.37 17.41 -1.35
C MET A 357 1.15 17.48 -1.28
N LEU A 358 1.85 17.85 -2.37
CA LEU A 358 3.29 18.07 -2.34
C LEU A 358 3.66 19.13 -1.30
N ARG A 359 2.95 20.26 -1.29
CA ARG A 359 3.15 21.32 -0.30
C ARG A 359 2.95 20.79 1.12
N LYS A 360 1.85 20.07 1.38
CA LYS A 360 1.54 19.48 2.69
C LYS A 360 2.60 18.50 3.17
N VAL A 361 3.14 17.66 2.28
CA VAL A 361 4.23 16.72 2.63
C VAL A 361 5.49 17.48 3.04
N LEU A 362 5.88 18.51 2.28
CA LEU A 362 7.05 19.32 2.59
C LEU A 362 6.85 20.15 3.87
N GLU A 363 5.66 20.70 4.09
CA GLU A 363 5.31 21.43 5.32
C GLU A 363 5.36 20.51 6.54
N ALA A 364 4.79 19.30 6.42
CA ALA A 364 4.86 18.29 7.47
C ALA A 364 6.30 17.86 7.76
N GLN A 365 7.13 17.70 6.72
CA GLN A 365 8.55 17.41 6.89
C GLN A 365 9.26 18.52 7.66
N VAL A 366 9.11 19.78 7.26
CA VAL A 366 9.73 20.93 7.97
C VAL A 366 9.25 21.00 9.42
N ALA A 367 7.95 20.81 9.67
CA ALA A 367 7.40 20.83 11.02
C ALA A 367 8.00 19.71 11.90
N VAL A 368 8.09 18.49 11.36
CA VAL A 368 8.72 17.37 12.07
C VAL A 368 10.19 17.67 12.35
N GLN A 369 10.96 18.15 11.38
CA GLN A 369 12.39 18.46 11.55
C GLN A 369 12.64 19.57 12.59
N GLN A 370 11.67 20.46 12.83
CA GLN A 370 11.77 21.51 13.84
C GLN A 370 11.37 21.05 15.25
N MET A 371 10.42 20.13 15.35
CA MET A 371 9.85 19.68 16.63
C MET A 371 10.47 18.39 17.15
N ALA A 372 10.96 17.53 16.27
CA ALA A 372 11.46 16.21 16.61
C ALA A 372 12.80 16.27 17.35
N PRO A 373 13.09 15.28 18.20
CA PRO A 373 14.36 15.19 18.90
C PRO A 373 15.51 14.91 17.91
N ALA A 374 16.76 15.07 18.36
CA ALA A 374 17.94 15.03 17.51
C ALA A 374 18.11 13.71 16.73
N GLU A 375 17.51 12.62 17.21
CA GLU A 375 17.55 11.31 16.57
C GLU A 375 16.61 11.17 15.37
N VAL A 376 15.67 12.11 15.18
CA VAL A 376 14.64 12.06 14.11
C VAL A 376 14.49 13.41 13.38
N ASN A 377 15.23 14.44 13.77
CA ASN A 377 15.15 15.76 13.15
C ASN A 377 15.71 15.83 11.72
N ASP A 378 16.34 14.78 11.23
CA ASP A 378 16.80 14.60 9.84
C ASP A 378 15.81 13.83 8.97
N LEU A 379 14.61 13.50 9.51
CA LEU A 379 13.59 12.75 8.80
C LEU A 379 13.23 13.42 7.47
N GLU A 380 13.38 12.67 6.38
CA GLU A 380 12.95 13.05 5.04
C GLU A 380 11.69 12.25 4.67
N LEU A 381 10.53 12.94 4.58
CA LEU A 381 9.26 12.31 4.18
C LEU A 381 9.20 12.05 2.68
N ILE A 382 9.93 12.84 1.89
CA ILE A 382 10.02 12.70 0.45
C ILE A 382 11.42 13.03 -0.05
N SER A 383 12.10 12.01 -0.56
CA SER A 383 13.48 12.15 -1.04
C SER A 383 13.61 13.02 -2.29
N ILE A 384 14.75 13.68 -2.48
CA ILE A 384 15.07 14.38 -3.74
C ILE A 384 14.92 13.48 -4.98
N GLU A 385 15.32 12.21 -4.86
CA GLU A 385 15.16 11.22 -5.93
C GLU A 385 13.68 11.00 -6.30
N GLU A 386 12.81 10.96 -5.29
CA GLU A 386 11.36 10.84 -5.48
C GLU A 386 10.73 12.12 -6.03
N LEU A 387 11.20 13.29 -5.60
CA LEU A 387 10.79 14.59 -6.16
C LEU A 387 11.14 14.72 -7.64
N GLU A 388 12.35 14.32 -8.06
CA GLU A 388 12.71 14.30 -9.48
C GLU A 388 11.84 13.32 -10.27
N GLY A 389 11.57 12.13 -9.71
CA GLY A 389 10.64 11.17 -10.32
C GLY A 389 9.22 11.74 -10.50
N ILE A 390 8.69 12.44 -9.49
CA ILE A 390 7.40 13.12 -9.56
C ILE A 390 7.42 14.20 -10.65
N ARG A 391 8.46 15.02 -10.67
CA ARG A 391 8.63 16.11 -11.63
C ARG A 391 8.70 15.57 -13.07
N GLU A 392 9.40 14.46 -13.29
CA GLU A 392 9.44 13.79 -14.59
C GLU A 392 8.04 13.34 -15.04
N VAL A 393 7.24 12.74 -14.15
CA VAL A 393 5.86 12.35 -14.46
C VAL A 393 5.01 13.58 -14.81
N TRP A 394 5.10 14.65 -14.04
CA TRP A 394 4.35 15.88 -14.27
C TRP A 394 4.68 16.49 -15.64
N LEU A 395 5.96 16.59 -15.98
CA LEU A 395 6.41 17.18 -17.24
C LEU A 395 6.14 16.31 -18.47
N ASN A 396 6.44 15.01 -18.36
CA ASN A 396 6.44 14.10 -19.52
C ASN A 396 5.10 13.42 -19.75
N ASP A 397 4.46 12.93 -18.67
CA ASP A 397 3.24 12.13 -18.77
C ASP A 397 1.98 12.99 -18.61
N LYS A 398 2.04 14.05 -17.79
CA LYS A 398 0.89 14.96 -17.53
C LYS A 398 0.94 16.26 -18.34
N HIS A 399 2.06 16.50 -19.04
CA HIS A 399 2.32 17.70 -19.82
C HIS A 399 2.21 19.03 -19.04
N GLU A 400 2.57 19.01 -17.76
CA GLU A 400 2.50 20.16 -16.83
C GLU A 400 3.71 21.06 -17.00
N ALA A 401 3.73 21.77 -18.11
CA ALA A 401 4.88 22.56 -18.52
C ALA A 401 5.15 23.80 -17.62
N GLU A 402 4.27 24.10 -16.68
CA GLU A 402 4.46 25.09 -15.61
C GLU A 402 5.62 24.74 -14.70
N ASP A 403 5.95 23.45 -14.55
CA ASP A 403 7.04 22.96 -13.70
C ASP A 403 6.96 23.52 -12.27
N SER A 404 5.81 23.32 -11.62
CA SER A 404 5.49 23.92 -10.32
C SER A 404 6.28 23.34 -9.14
N LEU A 405 6.82 22.12 -9.26
CA LEU A 405 7.49 21.41 -8.16
C LEU A 405 8.70 22.18 -7.58
N PRO A 406 9.67 22.67 -8.37
CA PRO A 406 10.77 23.48 -7.85
C PRO A 406 10.31 24.71 -7.08
N LEU A 407 9.25 25.39 -7.55
CA LEU A 407 8.71 26.57 -6.89
C LEU A 407 8.07 26.22 -5.54
N ILE A 408 7.30 25.13 -5.48
CA ILE A 408 6.69 24.64 -4.24
C ILE A 408 7.78 24.27 -3.23
N TYR A 409 8.82 23.57 -3.69
CA TYR A 409 9.96 23.21 -2.85
C TYR A 409 10.64 24.44 -2.26
N GLU A 410 10.99 25.42 -3.10
CA GLU A 410 11.66 26.65 -2.66
C GLU A 410 10.81 27.47 -1.68
N GLN A 411 9.50 27.54 -1.90
CA GLN A 411 8.57 28.25 -1.02
C GLN A 411 8.46 27.61 0.36
N VAL A 412 8.50 26.28 0.47
CA VAL A 412 8.29 25.57 1.73
C VAL A 412 9.61 25.31 2.46
N ILE A 413 10.62 24.81 1.75
CA ILE A 413 11.92 24.45 2.33
C ILE A 413 12.82 25.68 2.53
N GLY A 414 12.58 26.77 1.78
CA GLY A 414 13.40 27.99 1.84
C GLY A 414 14.79 27.83 1.21
N LYS A 415 15.04 26.73 0.48
CA LYS A 415 16.29 26.44 -0.23
C LYS A 415 16.00 26.20 -1.71
N ALA A 416 16.96 26.57 -2.56
CA ALA A 416 16.90 26.31 -3.99
C ALA A 416 16.69 24.82 -4.27
N TYR A 417 15.81 24.50 -5.22
CA TYR A 417 15.55 23.10 -5.57
C TYR A 417 16.82 22.45 -6.16
N PRO A 418 17.31 21.32 -5.60
CA PRO A 418 18.61 20.74 -5.98
C PRO A 418 18.56 19.95 -7.31
N GLY A 419 17.37 19.68 -7.84
CA GLY A 419 17.19 18.91 -9.08
C GLY A 419 17.65 19.66 -10.34
N LYS A 420 17.58 18.98 -11.49
CA LYS A 420 18.11 19.54 -12.76
C LYS A 420 17.38 20.82 -13.15
N ARG A 421 18.13 21.90 -13.39
CA ARG A 421 17.54 23.13 -13.94
C ARG A 421 17.01 22.88 -15.34
N ARG A 422 15.76 23.27 -15.58
CA ARG A 422 15.17 23.20 -16.91
C ARG A 422 15.67 24.38 -17.74
N ALA A 423 16.05 24.12 -18.99
CA ALA A 423 16.38 25.19 -19.92
C ALA A 423 15.15 26.08 -20.15
N HIS A 424 15.35 27.40 -20.17
CA HIS A 424 14.28 28.34 -20.47
C HIS A 424 13.71 28.05 -21.87
N HIS A 425 12.40 27.87 -21.95
CA HIS A 425 11.73 27.62 -23.22
C HIS A 425 11.14 28.93 -23.78
N PRO A 426 11.42 29.32 -25.03
CA PRO A 426 11.01 30.62 -25.56
C PRO A 426 9.48 30.80 -25.66
N ILE A 427 8.74 29.70 -25.86
CA ILE A 427 7.27 29.72 -26.05
C ILE A 427 6.54 29.21 -24.81
N ILE A 428 6.79 27.97 -24.40
CA ILE A 428 6.24 27.33 -23.20
C ILE A 428 6.93 27.84 -21.92
N ASN A 429 6.73 29.13 -21.60
CA ASN A 429 7.14 29.75 -20.34
C ASN A 429 5.92 30.20 -19.54
N LYS A 430 6.15 30.51 -18.25
CA LYS A 430 5.10 30.91 -17.31
C LYS A 430 4.21 32.04 -17.84
N SER A 431 4.79 33.11 -18.40
CA SER A 431 4.01 34.25 -18.90
C SER A 431 3.04 33.86 -20.02
N VAL A 432 3.48 33.00 -20.95
CA VAL A 432 2.63 32.53 -22.05
C VAL A 432 1.56 31.57 -21.55
N LEU A 433 1.92 30.65 -20.64
CA LEU A 433 0.98 29.71 -20.03
C LEU A 433 -0.10 30.43 -19.20
N ASP A 434 0.27 31.46 -18.44
CA ASP A 434 -0.68 32.28 -17.66
C ASP A 434 -1.66 33.01 -18.59
N LYS A 435 -1.19 33.56 -19.72
CA LYS A 435 -2.05 34.18 -20.74
C LYS A 435 -2.96 33.16 -21.43
N LEU A 436 -2.45 31.99 -21.76
CA LEU A 436 -3.25 30.90 -22.34
C LEU A 436 -4.35 30.47 -21.37
N LYS A 437 -4.02 30.30 -20.09
CA LYS A 437 -4.98 29.95 -19.04
C LYS A 437 -6.06 31.01 -18.88
N ALA A 438 -5.69 32.29 -18.84
CA ALA A 438 -6.65 33.40 -18.77
C ALA A 438 -7.58 33.42 -19.99
N HIS A 439 -7.04 33.22 -21.20
CA HIS A 439 -7.84 33.19 -22.41
C HIS A 439 -8.80 31.99 -22.45
N CYS A 440 -8.38 30.79 -22.03
CA CYS A 440 -9.28 29.65 -21.91
C CYS A 440 -10.41 29.93 -20.91
N ALA A 441 -10.11 30.56 -19.77
CA ALA A 441 -11.12 30.95 -18.80
C ALA A 441 -12.15 31.93 -19.39
N GLU A 442 -11.73 32.89 -20.23
CA GLU A 442 -12.64 33.80 -20.96
C GLU A 442 -13.56 33.06 -21.95
N GLN A 443 -13.17 31.86 -22.41
CA GLN A 443 -13.97 31.00 -23.28
C GLN A 443 -14.90 30.04 -22.51
N GLY A 444 -15.02 30.19 -21.18
CA GLY A 444 -15.89 29.34 -20.35
C GLY A 444 -15.26 28.04 -19.85
N ASP A 445 -13.92 27.96 -19.81
CA ASP A 445 -13.19 26.80 -19.28
C ASP A 445 -13.13 26.78 -17.74
N GLU A 446 -14.29 26.64 -17.08
CA GLU A 446 -14.39 26.64 -15.61
C GLU A 446 -13.59 25.48 -14.97
N ASP A 447 -13.62 24.30 -15.59
CA ASP A 447 -12.93 23.09 -15.11
C ASP A 447 -11.43 23.03 -15.53
N GLY A 448 -10.97 23.97 -16.36
CA GLY A 448 -9.58 24.04 -16.84
C GLY A 448 -9.19 22.94 -17.84
N LEU A 449 -10.15 22.26 -18.45
CA LEU A 449 -9.95 21.15 -19.38
C LEU A 449 -9.42 21.63 -20.74
N LEU A 450 -9.95 22.74 -21.25
CA LEU A 450 -9.50 23.34 -22.51
C LEU A 450 -8.04 23.78 -22.37
N TYR A 451 -7.70 24.45 -21.26
CA TYR A 451 -6.33 24.83 -20.95
C TYR A 451 -5.40 23.61 -20.91
N GLN A 452 -5.79 22.54 -20.21
CA GLN A 452 -5.00 21.30 -20.14
C GLN A 452 -4.74 20.71 -21.53
N GLN A 453 -5.78 20.64 -22.38
CA GLN A 453 -5.66 20.11 -23.74
C GLN A 453 -4.73 20.98 -24.58
N MET A 454 -4.91 22.31 -24.59
CA MET A 454 -4.07 23.24 -25.35
C MET A 454 -2.61 23.18 -24.90
N ARG A 455 -2.36 23.16 -23.58
CA ARG A 455 -1.02 22.99 -23.02
C ARG A 455 -0.38 21.68 -23.45
N ALA A 456 -1.13 20.57 -23.42
CA ALA A 456 -0.64 19.27 -23.83
C ALA A 456 -0.31 19.21 -25.33
N VAL A 457 -1.17 19.75 -26.20
CA VAL A 457 -0.92 19.87 -27.64
C VAL A 457 0.34 20.68 -27.93
N LEU A 458 0.53 21.81 -27.24
CA LEU A 458 1.75 22.61 -27.36
C LEU A 458 3.00 21.83 -26.94
N ASN A 459 2.93 21.08 -25.84
CA ASN A 459 4.05 20.29 -25.34
C ASN A 459 4.43 19.15 -26.30
N VAL A 460 3.43 18.38 -26.77
CA VAL A 460 3.64 17.30 -27.76
C VAL A 460 4.20 17.86 -29.06
N SER A 461 3.62 18.94 -29.60
CA SER A 461 4.11 19.58 -30.82
C SER A 461 5.56 20.05 -30.68
N ASN A 462 5.92 20.59 -29.52
CA ASN A 462 7.27 21.06 -29.26
C ASN A 462 8.28 19.91 -29.12
N LYS A 463 7.92 18.81 -28.45
CA LYS A 463 8.74 17.60 -28.32
C LYS A 463 9.20 17.06 -29.68
N TYR A 464 8.34 17.12 -30.70
CA TYR A 464 8.64 16.64 -32.06
C TYR A 464 9.24 17.70 -32.99
N ARG A 465 9.33 18.96 -32.58
CA ARG A 465 9.76 20.09 -33.43
C ARG A 465 11.13 19.84 -34.07
N ASN A 466 12.09 19.38 -33.30
CA ASN A 466 13.48 19.16 -33.74
C ASN A 466 13.81 17.68 -34.00
N GLN A 467 12.82 16.79 -33.96
CA GLN A 467 13.04 15.36 -34.22
C GLN A 467 12.95 15.06 -35.72
N LEU A 468 13.96 14.35 -36.24
CA LEU A 468 13.98 13.85 -37.62
C LEU A 468 12.90 12.80 -37.87
N ARG A 469 12.59 11.97 -36.86
CA ARG A 469 11.55 10.94 -36.93
C ARG A 469 10.34 11.34 -36.10
N ARG A 470 9.20 11.57 -36.75
CA ARG A 470 7.93 12.01 -36.12
C ARG A 470 6.81 10.98 -36.20
N ALA A 471 7.16 9.70 -36.32
CA ALA A 471 6.19 8.63 -36.57
C ALA A 471 5.06 8.56 -35.52
N LYS A 472 5.37 8.86 -34.25
CA LYS A 472 4.43 8.83 -33.12
C LYS A 472 3.69 10.15 -32.86
N LEU A 473 4.01 11.23 -33.59
CA LEU A 473 3.42 12.55 -33.35
C LEU A 473 1.89 12.52 -33.51
N LYS A 474 1.41 11.88 -34.58
CA LYS A 474 -0.02 11.77 -34.86
C LYS A 474 -0.75 11.04 -33.72
N ASP A 475 -0.19 9.92 -33.27
CA ASP A 475 -0.81 9.11 -32.22
C ASP A 475 -0.83 9.84 -30.88
N GLU A 476 0.26 10.53 -30.49
CA GLU A 476 0.30 11.34 -29.26
C GLU A 476 -0.64 12.54 -29.32
N LEU A 477 -0.78 13.21 -30.47
CA LEU A 477 -1.74 14.31 -30.63
C LEU A 477 -3.19 13.81 -30.54
N ASN A 478 -3.51 12.70 -31.21
CA ASN A 478 -4.83 12.09 -31.13
C ASN A 478 -5.18 11.70 -29.69
N ASP A 479 -4.25 11.08 -28.94
CA ASP A 479 -4.47 10.72 -27.54
C ASP A 479 -4.77 11.95 -26.65
N VAL A 480 -4.07 13.07 -26.87
CA VAL A 480 -4.34 14.33 -26.15
C VAL A 480 -5.72 14.89 -26.52
N LEU A 481 -6.08 14.89 -27.80
CA LEU A 481 -7.37 15.40 -28.26
C LEU A 481 -8.52 14.54 -27.73
N ASP A 482 -8.41 13.21 -27.82
CA ASP A 482 -9.40 12.26 -27.32
C ASP A 482 -9.63 12.41 -25.80
N LYS A 483 -8.58 12.68 -25.04
CA LYS A 483 -8.68 12.95 -23.60
C LYS A 483 -9.44 14.24 -23.28
N GLY A 484 -9.36 15.25 -24.14
CA GLY A 484 -10.04 16.54 -23.99
C GLY A 484 -11.33 16.65 -24.81
N ALA A 485 -12.03 15.53 -25.04
CA ALA A 485 -13.23 15.51 -25.88
C ALA A 485 -14.49 16.15 -25.25
N PHE A 486 -14.45 16.52 -23.97
CA PHE A 486 -15.58 17.06 -23.22
C PHE A 486 -15.18 18.33 -22.48
N ASP A 487 -16.11 19.28 -22.41
CA ASP A 487 -15.85 20.59 -21.80
C ASP A 487 -16.04 20.58 -20.27
N ASN A 488 -16.82 19.64 -19.75
CA ASN A 488 -17.08 19.51 -18.31
C ASN A 488 -17.53 18.10 -17.90
N LEU A 489 -17.59 17.88 -16.58
CA LEU A 489 -18.07 16.62 -15.98
C LEU A 489 -19.50 16.25 -16.43
N PHE A 490 -20.40 17.23 -16.52
CA PHE A 490 -21.82 16.97 -16.81
C PHE A 490 -22.00 16.37 -18.21
N GLU A 491 -21.36 16.97 -19.21
CA GLU A 491 -21.38 16.49 -20.60
C GLU A 491 -20.79 15.08 -20.70
N ALA A 492 -19.61 14.86 -20.09
CA ALA A 492 -18.95 13.56 -20.06
C ALA A 492 -19.82 12.49 -19.37
N LYS A 493 -20.43 12.82 -18.24
CA LYS A 493 -21.34 11.92 -17.51
C LYS A 493 -22.54 11.57 -18.38
N LYS A 494 -23.20 12.56 -18.98
CA LYS A 494 -24.35 12.34 -19.85
C LYS A 494 -24.02 11.40 -21.01
N PHE A 495 -22.94 11.69 -21.73
CA PHE A 495 -22.49 10.84 -22.85
C PHE A 495 -22.21 9.40 -22.41
N ALA A 496 -21.46 9.22 -21.31
CA ALA A 496 -21.10 7.89 -20.82
C ALA A 496 -22.33 7.11 -20.35
N LEU A 497 -23.23 7.74 -19.60
CA LEU A 497 -24.46 7.13 -19.10
C LEU A 497 -25.43 6.79 -20.24
N GLU A 498 -25.57 7.64 -21.26
CA GLU A 498 -26.41 7.33 -22.43
C GLU A 498 -25.85 6.12 -23.19
N ARG A 499 -24.55 6.08 -23.46
CA ARG A 499 -23.89 4.93 -24.10
C ARG A 499 -24.09 3.65 -23.28
N GLU A 500 -23.93 3.75 -21.98
CA GLU A 500 -24.11 2.65 -21.04
C GLU A 500 -25.56 2.14 -21.00
N ARG A 501 -26.53 3.06 -21.03
CA ARG A 501 -27.97 2.75 -21.12
C ARG A 501 -28.28 1.97 -22.39
N HIS A 502 -27.80 2.45 -23.55
CA HIS A 502 -28.02 1.78 -24.83
C HIS A 502 -27.40 0.38 -24.85
N ARG A 503 -26.20 0.20 -24.29
CA ARG A 503 -25.59 -1.13 -24.21
C ARG A 503 -26.45 -2.10 -23.40
N ARG A 504 -26.94 -1.67 -22.23
CA ARG A 504 -27.85 -2.49 -21.40
C ARG A 504 -29.18 -2.77 -22.07
N GLN A 505 -29.71 -1.82 -22.86
CA GLN A 505 -30.94 -2.04 -23.63
C GLN A 505 -30.75 -3.14 -24.70
N ILE A 506 -29.62 -3.13 -25.41
CA ILE A 506 -29.28 -4.20 -26.37
C ILE A 506 -29.12 -5.56 -25.65
N GLU A 507 -28.45 -5.58 -24.48
CA GLU A 507 -28.33 -6.79 -23.66
C GLU A 507 -29.71 -7.30 -23.20
N LEU A 508 -30.61 -6.40 -22.80
CA LEU A 508 -31.98 -6.71 -22.40
C LEU A 508 -32.77 -7.33 -23.56
N GLU A 509 -32.71 -6.74 -24.75
CA GLU A 509 -33.36 -7.26 -25.96
C GLU A 509 -32.87 -8.68 -26.28
N HIS A 510 -31.56 -8.93 -26.19
CA HIS A 510 -31.00 -10.27 -26.39
C HIS A 510 -31.49 -11.29 -25.34
N ILE A 511 -31.59 -10.90 -24.08
CA ILE A 511 -32.11 -11.77 -23.02
C ILE A 511 -33.59 -12.08 -23.24
N GLN A 512 -34.39 -11.07 -23.61
CA GLN A 512 -35.80 -11.26 -23.93
C GLN A 512 -36.00 -12.25 -25.08
N ILE A 513 -35.22 -12.12 -26.16
CA ILE A 513 -35.24 -13.08 -27.28
C ILE A 513 -34.89 -14.51 -26.79
N LYS A 514 -33.87 -14.66 -25.95
CA LYS A 514 -33.51 -15.97 -25.37
C LYS A 514 -34.64 -16.56 -24.54
N ILE A 515 -35.29 -15.76 -23.70
CA ILE A 515 -36.43 -16.20 -22.89
C ILE A 515 -37.56 -16.68 -23.79
N THR A 516 -37.92 -15.91 -24.83
CA THR A 516 -38.98 -16.28 -25.78
C THR A 516 -38.66 -17.60 -26.49
N ASN A 517 -37.41 -17.79 -26.94
CA ASN A 517 -36.99 -19.03 -27.59
C ASN A 517 -36.98 -20.23 -26.64
N SER A 518 -36.51 -20.06 -25.39
CA SER A 518 -36.47 -21.14 -24.40
C SER A 518 -37.84 -21.55 -23.87
N GLN A 519 -38.79 -20.61 -23.78
CA GLN A 519 -40.17 -20.89 -23.41
C GLN A 519 -40.92 -21.72 -24.47
N ALA A 520 -40.48 -21.68 -25.74
CA ALA A 520 -41.03 -22.51 -26.81
C ALA A 520 -40.58 -23.99 -26.75
N GLU A 521 -39.48 -24.30 -26.03
CA GLU A 521 -38.86 -25.63 -26.01
C GLU A 521 -39.06 -26.40 -24.68
N SER A 522 -39.14 -25.72 -23.52
CA SER A 522 -39.66 -26.30 -22.27
C SER A 522 -39.86 -25.22 -21.17
N ALA A 523 -41.07 -25.14 -20.60
CA ALA A 523 -41.49 -24.01 -19.75
C ALA A 523 -40.97 -24.01 -18.29
N HIS A 524 -40.19 -25.01 -17.86
CA HIS A 524 -39.80 -25.20 -16.46
C HIS A 524 -38.35 -25.69 -16.28
N SER A 525 -37.38 -24.95 -16.80
CA SER A 525 -35.96 -25.17 -16.47
C SER A 525 -35.42 -24.05 -15.58
N ASP A 526 -34.48 -24.37 -14.70
CA ASP A 526 -33.79 -23.39 -13.85
C ASP A 526 -33.07 -22.32 -14.68
N ALA A 527 -32.73 -22.61 -15.95
CA ALA A 527 -32.15 -21.66 -16.89
C ALA A 527 -33.10 -20.51 -17.27
N VAL A 528 -34.42 -20.76 -17.37
CA VAL A 528 -35.40 -19.70 -17.66
C VAL A 528 -35.52 -18.76 -16.46
N LYS A 529 -35.47 -19.27 -15.23
CA LYS A 529 -35.48 -18.45 -14.02
C LYS A 529 -34.24 -17.59 -13.91
N GLU A 530 -33.07 -18.13 -14.25
CA GLU A 530 -31.82 -17.37 -14.26
C GLU A 530 -31.87 -16.21 -15.29
N LEU A 531 -32.39 -16.48 -16.50
CA LEU A 531 -32.58 -15.45 -17.51
C LEU A 531 -33.58 -14.36 -17.08
N GLN A 532 -34.68 -14.74 -16.41
CA GLN A 532 -35.65 -13.78 -15.85
C GLN A 532 -35.02 -12.90 -14.77
N GLN A 533 -34.18 -13.47 -13.88
CA GLN A 533 -33.45 -12.71 -12.88
C GLN A 533 -32.45 -11.73 -13.51
N GLN A 534 -31.78 -12.14 -14.59
CA GLN A 534 -30.90 -11.24 -15.36
C GLN A 534 -31.70 -10.11 -16.03
N GLN A 535 -32.89 -10.39 -16.55
CA GLN A 535 -33.78 -9.39 -17.14
C GLN A 535 -34.15 -8.30 -16.10
N GLU A 536 -34.65 -8.71 -14.93
CA GLU A 536 -35.03 -7.79 -13.85
C GLU A 536 -33.86 -6.89 -13.42
N SER A 537 -32.66 -7.48 -13.26
CA SER A 537 -31.44 -6.75 -12.90
C SER A 537 -31.02 -5.71 -13.96
N LEU A 538 -31.20 -6.03 -15.25
CA LEU A 538 -30.95 -5.08 -16.34
C LEU A 538 -31.97 -3.95 -16.37
N GLU A 539 -33.26 -4.24 -16.19
CA GLU A 539 -34.33 -3.24 -16.13
C GLU A 539 -34.11 -2.26 -14.98
N GLU A 540 -33.78 -2.77 -13.79
CA GLU A 540 -33.43 -1.94 -12.62
C GLU A 540 -32.22 -1.04 -12.92
N SER A 541 -31.16 -1.62 -13.50
CA SER A 541 -29.96 -0.85 -13.88
C SER A 541 -30.27 0.25 -14.89
N ILE A 542 -31.11 -0.02 -15.89
CA ILE A 542 -31.54 0.97 -16.90
C ILE A 542 -32.35 2.10 -16.24
N ALA A 543 -33.25 1.76 -15.31
CA ALA A 543 -34.03 2.75 -14.57
C ALA A 543 -33.12 3.67 -13.74
N ILE A 544 -32.13 3.10 -13.02
CA ILE A 544 -31.15 3.85 -12.23
C ILE A 544 -30.33 4.81 -13.11
N ILE A 545 -29.85 4.34 -14.26
CA ILE A 545 -29.09 5.18 -15.21
C ILE A 545 -29.99 6.32 -15.72
N THR A 546 -31.24 6.01 -16.07
CA THR A 546 -32.20 6.99 -16.60
C THR A 546 -32.51 8.08 -15.59
N LYS A 547 -32.59 7.74 -14.30
CA LYS A 547 -32.71 8.72 -13.22
C LYS A 547 -31.44 9.58 -13.11
N SER A 548 -30.27 8.94 -13.10
CA SER A 548 -28.96 9.60 -12.90
C SER A 548 -28.56 10.54 -14.04
N LEU A 549 -29.13 10.37 -15.24
CA LEU A 549 -28.92 11.26 -16.39
C LEU A 549 -29.43 12.69 -16.19
N LYS A 550 -30.36 12.90 -15.27
CA LYS A 550 -30.98 14.22 -14.99
C LYS A 550 -30.31 14.95 -13.83
N GLU A 551 -29.33 14.34 -13.18
CA GLU A 551 -28.72 14.82 -11.94
C GLU A 551 -27.31 15.36 -12.20
N ASP A 552 -27.04 16.55 -11.69
CA ASP A 552 -25.71 17.16 -11.71
C ASP A 552 -24.76 16.49 -10.71
N GLY A 553 -23.49 16.43 -11.06
CA GLY A 553 -22.45 15.84 -10.20
C GLY A 553 -22.61 14.33 -10.02
N TYR A 554 -22.35 13.83 -8.81
CA TYR A 554 -22.37 12.39 -8.50
C TYR A 554 -23.70 11.96 -7.88
N SER A 555 -24.53 11.29 -8.67
CA SER A 555 -25.86 10.78 -8.33
C SER A 555 -25.87 9.91 -7.08
N SER A 556 -24.87 9.03 -6.95
CA SER A 556 -24.71 8.13 -5.79
C SER A 556 -24.62 8.87 -4.45
N LEU A 557 -24.09 10.10 -4.46
CA LEU A 557 -23.89 10.88 -3.23
C LEU A 557 -25.06 11.81 -2.90
N LEU A 558 -26.00 11.99 -3.84
CA LEU A 558 -27.24 12.75 -3.63
C LEU A 558 -28.33 11.85 -3.06
N ILE A 559 -28.42 10.60 -3.53
CA ILE A 559 -29.47 9.66 -3.13
C ILE A 559 -29.18 9.04 -1.76
N GLU A 560 -27.90 8.77 -1.41
CA GLU A 560 -27.51 8.31 -0.07
C GLU A 560 -27.90 9.29 1.06
N SER A 561 -28.08 10.58 0.75
CA SER A 561 -28.56 11.57 1.73
C SER A 561 -30.07 11.66 1.90
N VAL A 562 -30.88 11.09 0.99
CA VAL A 562 -32.35 11.21 1.02
C VAL A 562 -33.02 10.00 1.69
N GLU A 563 -32.42 8.81 1.62
CA GLU A 563 -32.99 7.59 2.24
C GLU A 563 -32.73 7.46 3.75
N ASN A 564 -31.98 8.38 4.36
CA ASN A 564 -31.65 8.36 5.79
C ASN A 564 -32.19 9.59 6.58
N VAL A 565 -33.13 10.34 6.00
CA VAL A 565 -33.86 11.44 6.68
C VAL A 565 -35.28 11.00 7.03
#